data_AF-A0A8J5VXW8-F1
#
_entry.id   AF-A0A8J5VXW8-F1
#
_cell.length_a   1.000
_cell.length_b   1.000
_cell.length_c   1.000
_cell.angle_alpha   90.00
_cell.angle_beta   90.00
_cell.angle_gamma   90.00
#
_symmetry.space_group_name_H-M   'P 1'
#
loop_
_entity.id
_entity.type
_entity.pdbx_description
1 polymer ?
#
loop_
_entity_poly.entity_id
_entity_poly.type
_entity_poly.pdbx_seq_one_letter_code
_entity_poly.pdbx_strand_id
1 'polypeptide(L)'
;MASSLTCTPLLLLLLLLFSSCNNAAAGTTSGQVEPSCPSSRPSAVAAGWSKDVGGDHQCRLPPPPPHTPVAVFPHDVDPVQFALNLEFTEAEFFLHAAFGKGLDHFAPNLTLGGPPPVGAMKANLDELTWRVIAEFAYQEIGHLRAIQRTVGGIPRPLIDLSAHNFAEVMDAAVGYHLDPPFDPYANGLNFLLAVYVIPYLGINGYTGTIPLIDGYATKRLVAGLLAVEAGQDAVVRGLLFDRRRETVAGSRGVTAAELTDAVSALRNRLGRCGVKDEGLVVPEWLGAEGRICTNVLSADGDSLSYSRTPAELLRILYLTGSERVPGGFFPEGANGRIARMLLGKPLEKHGV
;
A
#
# COMPACT_ATOMS: atom_id res chain seq x y z
N MET A 1 68.77 36.36 26.28
CA MET A 1 69.61 36.28 25.07
C MET A 1 68.82 35.53 24.02
N ALA A 2 68.87 36.06 22.80
CA ALA A 2 68.29 35.63 21.51
C ALA A 2 67.73 34.19 21.44
N SER A 3 66.44 34.03 21.12
CA SER A 3 65.88 33.85 19.75
C SER A 3 65.83 32.34 19.41
N SER A 4 64.79 31.77 18.78
CA SER A 4 64.11 32.28 17.60
C SER A 4 62.87 31.44 17.24
N LEU A 5 61.81 32.14 16.79
CA LEU A 5 61.01 31.91 15.57
C LEU A 5 60.09 30.65 15.54
N THR A 6 58.84 30.66 15.09
CA THR A 6 57.98 31.65 14.38
C THR A 6 56.57 31.07 14.28
N CYS A 7 55.53 31.86 14.57
CA CYS A 7 54.52 32.40 13.62
C CYS A 7 53.29 31.45 13.41
N THR A 8 52.16 31.59 14.13
CA THR A 8 50.96 32.46 13.91
C THR A 8 50.20 32.24 12.58
N PRO A 9 48.89 32.60 12.43
CA PRO A 9 47.80 32.71 13.43
C PRO A 9 46.33 32.46 12.93
N LEU A 10 45.38 32.61 13.89
CA LEU A 10 44.08 33.37 13.87
C LEU A 10 42.90 32.89 12.98
N LEU A 11 41.72 32.57 13.54
CA LEU A 11 40.60 33.46 14.01
C LEU A 11 39.83 34.14 12.86
N LEU A 12 38.54 34.46 12.91
CA LEU A 12 37.39 34.22 13.81
C LEU A 12 36.18 34.92 13.12
N LEU A 13 34.96 34.41 13.39
CA LEU A 13 33.71 35.14 13.68
C LEU A 13 32.85 35.93 12.64
N LEU A 14 31.54 35.76 12.87
CA LEU A 14 30.27 36.37 12.43
C LEU A 14 30.21 37.88 12.12
N LEU A 15 29.26 38.28 11.24
CA LEU A 15 28.03 39.06 11.59
C LEU A 15 27.08 39.33 10.39
N LEU A 16 25.81 39.56 10.73
CA LEU A 16 24.56 39.74 9.93
C LEU A 16 24.48 41.03 9.09
N LEU A 17 23.63 41.05 8.04
CA LEU A 17 22.97 42.27 7.50
C LEU A 17 21.64 41.95 6.77
N PHE A 18 20.62 42.77 7.07
CA PHE A 18 19.25 42.83 6.50
C PHE A 18 19.19 43.66 5.19
N SER A 19 18.18 43.39 4.32
CA SER A 19 17.40 44.32 3.44
C SER A 19 16.85 43.55 2.21
N SER A 20 15.63 43.70 1.67
CA SER A 20 14.49 44.60 1.90
C SER A 20 13.22 43.99 1.27
N CYS A 21 12.04 44.34 1.82
CA CYS A 21 10.71 44.18 1.20
C CYS A 21 10.28 45.48 0.48
N ASN A 22 9.51 45.35 -0.62
CA ASN A 22 8.46 46.25 -1.18
C ASN A 22 8.20 45.81 -2.65
N ASN A 23 7.01 45.82 -3.27
CA ASN A 23 5.66 46.27 -2.90
C ASN A 23 4.59 45.59 -3.79
N ALA A 24 3.32 45.76 -3.39
CA ALA A 24 2.06 45.13 -3.80
C ALA A 24 1.58 45.18 -5.27
N ALA A 25 0.72 44.21 -5.67
CA ALA A 25 -0.64 44.46 -6.21
C ALA A 25 -1.51 43.18 -6.42
N ALA A 26 -2.64 43.14 -5.70
CA ALA A 26 -4.00 42.63 -6.02
C ALA A 26 -4.26 41.22 -6.63
N GLY A 27 -4.90 40.36 -5.81
CA GLY A 27 -6.19 39.73 -6.15
C GLY A 27 -6.23 38.35 -6.80
N THR A 28 -6.46 37.30 -6.00
CA THR A 28 -7.63 36.38 -6.09
C THR A 28 -7.44 35.16 -5.18
N THR A 29 -8.50 34.80 -4.47
CA THR A 29 -8.63 33.66 -3.57
C THR A 29 -8.92 32.36 -4.33
N SER A 30 -8.16 31.29 -4.07
CA SER A 30 -8.65 29.94 -3.73
C SER A 30 -7.60 28.85 -4.00
N GLY A 31 -7.43 27.96 -3.02
CA GLY A 31 -6.53 26.81 -3.09
C GLY A 31 -5.34 26.96 -2.15
N GLN A 32 -5.48 26.50 -0.91
CA GLN A 32 -4.32 26.32 -0.03
C GLN A 32 -3.39 25.29 -0.68
N VAL A 33 -2.31 25.77 -1.28
CA VAL A 33 -1.17 24.94 -1.66
C VAL A 33 -0.47 24.54 -0.37
N GLU A 34 -0.34 23.24 -0.15
CA GLU A 34 0.36 22.67 1.00
C GLU A 34 1.82 23.19 1.03
N PRO A 35 2.33 23.73 2.16
CA PRO A 35 3.61 24.48 2.20
C PRO A 35 4.88 23.68 1.89
N SER A 36 4.75 22.39 1.65
CA SER A 36 5.84 21.41 1.60
C SER A 36 6.06 20.78 0.24
N CYS A 37 5.17 21.02 -0.72
CA CYS A 37 5.53 20.83 -2.12
C CYS A 37 6.42 22.02 -2.51
N PRO A 38 7.64 21.80 -3.06
CA PRO A 38 8.46 22.91 -3.51
C PRO A 38 7.65 23.78 -4.48
N SER A 39 7.71 25.11 -4.29
CA SER A 39 7.07 26.08 -5.19
C SER A 39 7.44 25.73 -6.63
N SER A 40 6.45 25.62 -7.51
CA SER A 40 6.55 25.13 -8.88
C SER A 40 7.61 25.84 -9.72
N ARG A 41 8.88 25.48 -9.55
CA ARG A 41 9.74 25.24 -10.70
C ARG A 41 9.30 23.88 -11.22
N PRO A 42 8.91 23.75 -12.50
CA PRO A 42 8.57 22.44 -13.04
C PRO A 42 9.74 21.52 -12.71
N SER A 43 9.47 20.41 -12.01
CA SER A 43 10.42 19.32 -11.90
C SER A 43 11.01 19.06 -13.30
N ALA A 44 12.28 18.68 -13.41
CA ALA A 44 12.88 18.36 -14.72
C ALA A 44 12.01 17.38 -15.52
N VAL A 45 11.24 16.53 -14.82
CA VAL A 45 10.24 15.62 -15.38
C VAL A 45 8.98 16.34 -15.90
N ALA A 46 8.51 17.37 -15.19
CA ALA A 46 7.37 18.20 -15.60
C ALA A 46 7.70 19.11 -16.80
N ALA A 47 8.98 19.43 -17.03
CA ALA A 47 9.41 20.16 -18.24
C ALA A 47 9.19 19.37 -19.54
N GLY A 48 9.10 18.03 -19.47
CA GLY A 48 8.68 17.19 -20.59
C GLY A 48 7.16 17.02 -20.74
N TRP A 49 6.38 17.45 -19.74
CA TRP A 49 4.92 17.36 -19.68
C TRP A 49 4.31 18.76 -19.60
N SER A 50 4.55 19.58 -20.63
CA SER A 50 3.83 20.83 -20.78
C SER A 50 2.49 20.58 -21.48
N LYS A 51 1.40 21.14 -20.94
CA LYS A 51 0.08 21.16 -21.60
C LYS A 51 0.08 21.90 -22.95
N ASP A 52 1.15 22.63 -23.27
CA ASP A 52 1.27 23.46 -24.47
C ASP A 52 2.44 23.10 -25.42
N VAL A 53 3.09 21.93 -25.26
CA VAL A 53 4.09 21.47 -26.25
C VAL A 53 3.41 20.55 -27.26
N GLY A 54 2.79 21.17 -28.26
CA GLY A 54 2.61 20.56 -29.57
C GLY A 54 3.99 20.39 -30.24
N GLY A 55 4.71 19.34 -29.85
CA GLY A 55 6.04 19.03 -30.35
C GLY A 55 6.30 17.52 -30.29
N ASP A 56 6.30 16.90 -31.46
CA ASP A 56 6.35 15.47 -31.73
C ASP A 56 7.70 14.83 -31.29
N HIS A 57 7.82 14.52 -30.01
CA HIS A 57 8.77 13.52 -29.50
C HIS A 57 8.01 12.30 -28.97
N GLN A 58 6.99 11.87 -29.72
CA GLN A 58 6.44 10.54 -29.54
C GLN A 58 7.45 9.53 -30.10
N CYS A 59 7.94 8.60 -29.28
CA CYS A 59 8.40 7.32 -29.80
C CYS A 59 7.22 6.65 -30.51
N ARG A 60 7.04 6.96 -31.80
CA ARG A 60 6.04 6.34 -32.66
C ARG A 60 6.54 4.98 -33.11
N LEU A 61 6.41 3.99 -32.25
CA LEU A 61 6.09 2.64 -32.68
C LEU A 61 5.10 2.08 -31.67
N PRO A 62 3.81 1.89 -32.01
CA PRO A 62 3.02 0.96 -31.23
C PRO A 62 3.77 -0.37 -31.29
N PRO A 63 4.06 -1.04 -30.15
CA PRO A 63 4.52 -2.41 -30.21
C PRO A 63 3.51 -3.18 -31.07
N PRO A 64 3.96 -4.07 -31.98
CA PRO A 64 3.02 -4.89 -32.72
C PRO A 64 2.07 -5.53 -31.70
N PRO A 65 0.75 -5.56 -31.97
CA PRO A 65 -0.17 -6.26 -31.08
C PRO A 65 0.43 -7.65 -30.82
N PRO A 66 0.44 -8.12 -29.56
CA PRO A 66 0.90 -9.47 -29.29
C PRO A 66 0.18 -10.44 -30.23
N HIS A 67 0.78 -11.61 -30.48
CA HIS A 67 0.26 -12.60 -31.42
C HIS A 67 -1.24 -12.91 -31.24
N THR A 68 -1.79 -12.64 -30.05
CA THR A 68 -3.22 -12.65 -29.73
C THR A 68 -3.78 -11.21 -29.65
N PRO A 69 -4.70 -10.79 -30.55
CA PRO A 69 -5.20 -9.41 -30.63
C PRO A 69 -6.29 -9.07 -29.59
N VAL A 70 -6.63 -9.98 -28.68
CA VAL A 70 -7.72 -9.78 -27.71
C VAL A 70 -7.19 -8.97 -26.52
N ALA A 71 -7.80 -7.81 -26.27
CA ALA A 71 -7.39 -6.90 -25.20
C ALA A 71 -7.70 -7.46 -23.81
N VAL A 72 -8.92 -7.98 -23.64
CA VAL A 72 -9.44 -8.54 -22.39
C VAL A 72 -10.22 -9.80 -22.73
N PHE A 73 -9.80 -10.94 -22.20
CA PHE A 73 -10.60 -12.16 -22.30
C PHE A 73 -11.68 -12.21 -21.22
N PRO A 74 -12.83 -12.87 -21.46
CA PRO A 74 -13.86 -13.03 -20.44
C PRO A 74 -13.35 -13.67 -19.15
N HIS A 75 -12.42 -14.64 -19.22
CA HIS A 75 -11.86 -15.29 -18.04
C HIS A 75 -10.79 -14.46 -17.31
N ASP A 76 -10.26 -13.40 -17.92
CA ASP A 76 -9.38 -12.45 -17.24
C ASP A 76 -10.15 -11.58 -16.22
N VAL A 77 -11.46 -11.39 -16.45
CA VAL A 77 -12.28 -10.40 -15.74
C VAL A 77 -12.43 -10.76 -14.26
N ASP A 78 -12.90 -11.98 -13.96
CA ASP A 78 -13.22 -12.35 -12.58
C ASP A 78 -11.98 -12.37 -11.65
N PRO A 79 -10.78 -12.86 -12.07
CA PRO A 79 -9.56 -12.75 -11.27
C PRO A 79 -9.15 -11.31 -10.98
N VAL A 80 -9.24 -10.39 -11.94
CA VAL A 80 -8.88 -8.99 -11.72
C VAL A 80 -9.94 -8.26 -10.89
N GLN A 81 -11.22 -8.56 -11.08
CA GLN A 81 -12.28 -8.04 -10.23
C GLN A 81 -12.17 -8.54 -8.78
N PHE A 82 -11.61 -9.74 -8.54
CA PHE A 82 -11.34 -10.20 -7.19
C PHE A 82 -10.35 -9.27 -6.46
N ALA A 83 -9.34 -8.75 -7.16
CA ALA A 83 -8.35 -7.82 -6.60
C ALA A 83 -8.99 -6.52 -6.09
N LEU A 84 -10.13 -6.08 -6.67
CA LEU A 84 -10.86 -4.89 -6.21
C LEU A 84 -11.23 -4.94 -4.72
N ASN A 85 -11.37 -6.12 -4.11
CA ASN A 85 -11.62 -6.21 -2.68
C ASN A 85 -10.45 -5.65 -1.83
N LEU A 86 -9.20 -5.95 -2.22
CA LEU A 86 -8.01 -5.44 -1.57
C LEU A 86 -7.81 -3.95 -1.89
N GLU A 87 -7.94 -3.59 -3.17
CA GLU A 87 -7.87 -2.20 -3.64
C GLU A 87 -8.84 -1.26 -2.91
N PHE A 88 -10.09 -1.69 -2.68
CA PHE A 88 -11.03 -0.91 -1.87
C PHE A 88 -10.57 -0.83 -0.41
N THR A 89 -10.07 -1.91 0.16
CA THR A 89 -9.58 -1.93 1.55
C THR A 89 -8.43 -0.95 1.74
N GLU A 90 -7.48 -0.94 0.80
CA GLU A 90 -6.30 -0.08 0.82
C GLU A 90 -6.65 1.37 0.57
N ALA A 91 -7.47 1.66 -0.46
CA ALA A 91 -7.95 3.00 -0.75
C ALA A 91 -8.65 3.60 0.47
N GLU A 92 -9.60 2.87 1.07
CA GLU A 92 -10.30 3.34 2.26
C GLU A 92 -9.34 3.57 3.44
N PHE A 93 -8.44 2.62 3.69
CA PHE A 93 -7.54 2.70 4.83
C PHE A 93 -6.58 3.88 4.72
N PHE A 94 -5.94 4.07 3.57
CA PHE A 94 -5.00 5.16 3.35
C PHE A 94 -5.70 6.53 3.29
N LEU A 95 -6.84 6.65 2.60
CA LEU A 95 -7.59 7.91 2.52
C LEU A 95 -8.08 8.35 3.90
N HIS A 96 -8.66 7.42 4.67
CA HIS A 96 -9.09 7.72 6.03
C HIS A 96 -7.90 8.10 6.91
N ALA A 97 -6.81 7.33 6.88
CA ALA A 97 -5.65 7.62 7.72
C ALA A 97 -5.04 9.00 7.44
N ALA A 98 -4.85 9.36 6.17
CA ALA A 98 -4.24 10.62 5.77
C ALA A 98 -5.19 11.82 5.94
N PHE A 99 -6.47 11.66 5.60
CA PHE A 99 -7.39 12.79 5.42
C PHE A 99 -8.65 12.74 6.30
N GLY A 100 -8.95 11.61 6.94
CA GLY A 100 -10.15 11.38 7.74
C GLY A 100 -11.43 11.17 6.93
N LYS A 101 -11.31 10.93 5.61
CA LYS A 101 -12.43 10.70 4.70
C LYS A 101 -12.06 9.65 3.67
N GLY A 102 -13.03 8.86 3.22
CA GLY A 102 -12.83 7.76 2.28
C GLY A 102 -13.26 8.07 0.84
N LEU A 103 -13.48 7.01 0.06
CA LEU A 103 -13.84 7.12 -1.36
C LEU A 103 -15.13 7.89 -1.59
N ASP A 104 -16.09 7.84 -0.66
CA ASP A 104 -17.36 8.57 -0.79
C ASP A 104 -17.16 10.10 -0.87
N HIS A 105 -16.03 10.60 -0.38
CA HIS A 105 -15.65 12.00 -0.54
C HIS A 105 -14.83 12.28 -1.80
N PHE A 106 -13.81 11.46 -2.05
CA PHE A 106 -12.80 11.74 -3.08
C PHE A 106 -13.15 11.20 -4.46
N ALA A 107 -13.83 10.06 -4.54
CA ALA A 107 -14.16 9.37 -5.79
C ALA A 107 -15.43 8.51 -5.64
N PRO A 108 -16.59 9.08 -5.28
CA PRO A 108 -17.80 8.31 -4.95
C PRO A 108 -18.29 7.41 -6.08
N ASN A 109 -18.03 7.78 -7.34
CA ASN A 109 -18.42 6.98 -8.50
C ASN A 109 -17.69 5.62 -8.56
N LEU A 110 -16.53 5.47 -7.91
CA LEU A 110 -15.76 4.23 -7.93
C LEU A 110 -16.30 3.18 -6.95
N THR A 111 -17.10 3.56 -5.94
CA THR A 111 -17.62 2.60 -4.95
C THR A 111 -18.73 1.71 -5.51
N LEU A 112 -19.31 2.11 -6.66
CA LEU A 112 -20.45 1.45 -7.31
C LEU A 112 -21.61 1.18 -6.34
N GLY A 113 -21.84 2.10 -5.40
CA GLY A 113 -22.94 2.05 -4.43
C GLY A 113 -22.70 1.12 -3.23
N GLY A 114 -21.50 0.55 -3.08
CA GLY A 114 -21.14 -0.25 -1.90
C GLY A 114 -21.10 0.58 -0.61
N PRO A 115 -21.33 -0.02 0.57
CA PRO A 115 -21.40 0.68 1.85
C PRO A 115 -20.02 1.24 2.28
N PRO A 116 -19.97 2.35 3.05
CA PRO A 116 -18.72 2.88 3.60
C PRO A 116 -18.05 1.90 4.58
N PRO A 117 -16.73 1.99 4.78
CA PRO A 117 -16.03 1.13 5.73
C PRO A 117 -16.46 1.44 7.18
N VAL A 118 -16.34 0.44 8.04
CA VAL A 118 -16.58 0.57 9.49
C VAL A 118 -15.28 0.92 10.19
N GLY A 119 -15.33 1.88 11.13
CA GLY A 119 -14.24 2.17 12.06
C GLY A 119 -12.98 2.81 11.46
N ALA A 120 -13.00 3.18 10.17
CA ALA A 120 -11.89 3.88 9.53
C ALA A 120 -11.73 5.31 10.06
N MET A 121 -10.54 5.69 10.52
CA MET A 121 -10.29 6.96 11.20
C MET A 121 -9.06 7.70 10.63
N LYS A 122 -8.98 9.00 10.92
CA LYS A 122 -7.75 9.76 10.69
C LYS A 122 -6.67 9.31 11.67
N ALA A 123 -5.52 8.90 11.16
CA ALA A 123 -4.38 8.47 11.95
C ALA A 123 -3.56 9.67 12.44
N ASN A 124 -2.94 9.52 13.61
CA ASN A 124 -1.97 10.47 14.13
C ASN A 124 -0.57 10.15 13.54
N LEU A 125 -0.33 10.59 12.30
CA LEU A 125 0.91 10.31 11.58
C LEU A 125 1.92 11.44 11.76
N ASP A 126 3.20 11.09 11.88
CA ASP A 126 4.29 12.05 11.69
C ASP A 126 4.35 12.53 10.24
N GLU A 127 5.08 13.62 9.98
CA GLU A 127 5.09 14.25 8.65
C GLU A 127 5.55 13.30 7.54
N LEU A 128 6.60 12.50 7.78
CA LEU A 128 7.11 11.57 6.78
C LEU A 128 6.07 10.49 6.47
N THR A 129 5.56 9.83 7.50
CA THR A 129 4.56 8.78 7.34
C THR A 129 3.30 9.34 6.68
N TRP A 130 2.83 10.53 7.08
CA TRP A 130 1.66 11.16 6.47
C TRP A 130 1.86 11.41 4.97
N ARG A 131 3.02 11.91 4.53
CA ARG A 131 3.31 12.14 3.10
C ARG A 131 3.26 10.86 2.28
N VAL A 132 3.88 9.80 2.79
CA VAL A 132 3.89 8.48 2.15
C VAL A 132 2.47 7.95 2.02
N ILE A 133 1.70 7.95 3.10
CA ILE A 133 0.33 7.42 3.11
C ILE A 133 -0.63 8.27 2.28
N ALA A 134 -0.44 9.59 2.25
CA ALA A 134 -1.21 10.48 1.38
C ALA A 134 -0.95 10.18 -0.10
N GLU A 135 0.30 9.87 -0.49
CA GLU A 135 0.63 9.47 -1.85
C GLU A 135 -0.05 8.14 -2.22
N PHE A 136 0.04 7.13 -1.35
CA PHE A 136 -0.59 5.83 -1.58
C PHE A 136 -2.10 5.98 -1.72
N ALA A 137 -2.73 6.75 -0.84
CA ALA A 137 -4.16 7.02 -0.88
C ALA A 137 -4.66 7.52 -2.26
N TYR A 138 -3.89 8.41 -2.90
CA TYR A 138 -4.24 8.90 -4.23
C TYR A 138 -3.90 7.91 -5.35
N GLN A 139 -2.87 7.07 -5.17
CA GLN A 139 -2.53 5.98 -6.09
C GLN A 139 -3.64 4.93 -6.13
N GLU A 140 -4.21 4.55 -4.98
CA GLU A 140 -5.30 3.55 -4.92
C GLU A 140 -6.58 4.01 -5.62
N ILE A 141 -6.91 5.31 -5.58
CA ILE A 141 -7.98 5.88 -6.42
C ILE A 141 -7.66 5.67 -7.91
N GLY A 142 -6.38 5.79 -8.28
CA GLY A 142 -5.87 5.48 -9.61
C GLY A 142 -6.04 4.02 -9.99
N HIS A 143 -5.66 3.09 -9.11
CA HIS A 143 -5.75 1.65 -9.32
C HIS A 143 -7.21 1.20 -9.52
N LEU A 144 -8.11 1.57 -8.60
CA LEU A 144 -9.56 1.30 -8.72
C LEU A 144 -10.11 1.75 -10.08
N ARG A 145 -9.79 2.98 -10.47
CA ARG A 145 -10.23 3.56 -11.76
C ARG A 145 -9.62 2.85 -12.95
N ALA A 146 -8.37 2.42 -12.90
CA ALA A 146 -7.70 1.70 -13.97
C ALA A 146 -8.31 0.29 -14.17
N ILE A 147 -8.58 -0.41 -13.08
CA ILE A 147 -9.24 -1.72 -13.08
C ILE A 147 -10.65 -1.59 -13.66
N GLN A 148 -11.47 -0.69 -13.10
CA GLN A 148 -12.85 -0.51 -13.54
C GLN A 148 -12.98 -0.14 -15.02
N ARG A 149 -12.06 0.69 -15.54
CA ARG A 149 -12.02 1.04 -16.98
C ARG A 149 -11.65 -0.12 -17.89
N THR A 150 -10.91 -1.10 -17.39
CA THR A 150 -10.35 -2.18 -18.21
C THR A 150 -11.24 -3.41 -18.19
N VAL A 151 -11.68 -3.86 -17.00
CA VAL A 151 -12.41 -5.12 -16.82
C VAL A 151 -13.80 -4.94 -16.18
N GLY A 152 -14.23 -3.70 -15.94
CA GLY A 152 -15.42 -3.41 -15.13
C GLY A 152 -15.15 -3.51 -13.63
N GLY A 153 -16.13 -3.08 -12.83
CA GLY A 153 -16.02 -3.04 -11.37
C GLY A 153 -16.98 -3.98 -10.65
N ILE A 154 -16.76 -4.09 -9.34
CA ILE A 154 -17.69 -4.68 -8.38
C ILE A 154 -18.10 -3.60 -7.37
N PRO A 155 -19.31 -3.67 -6.77
CA PRO A 155 -19.63 -2.85 -5.61
C PRO A 155 -18.60 -3.04 -4.49
N ARG A 156 -18.17 -1.94 -3.87
CA ARG A 156 -17.30 -2.00 -2.67
C ARG A 156 -17.95 -2.92 -1.63
N PRO A 157 -17.24 -3.94 -1.10
CA PRO A 157 -17.77 -4.77 -0.02
C PRO A 157 -17.85 -3.97 1.29
N LEU A 158 -18.59 -4.48 2.29
CA LEU A 158 -18.47 -3.96 3.65
C LEU A 158 -17.09 -4.34 4.20
N ILE A 159 -16.31 -3.33 4.61
CA ILE A 159 -14.94 -3.48 5.09
C ILE A 159 -14.87 -3.01 6.55
N ASP A 160 -14.27 -3.81 7.43
CA ASP A 160 -14.01 -3.42 8.82
C ASP A 160 -12.55 -2.98 8.99
N LEU A 161 -12.34 -1.67 9.12
CA LEU A 161 -11.04 -1.04 9.38
C LEU A 161 -10.94 -0.50 10.82
N SER A 162 -11.78 -0.98 11.73
CA SER A 162 -11.77 -0.54 13.13
C SER A 162 -10.47 -0.92 13.84
N ALA A 163 -10.09 -0.11 14.84
CA ALA A 163 -8.98 -0.45 15.73
C ALA A 163 -9.19 -1.81 16.42
N HIS A 164 -10.44 -2.17 16.72
CA HIS A 164 -10.79 -3.48 17.28
C HIS A 164 -10.37 -4.63 16.35
N ASN A 165 -10.72 -4.57 15.07
CA ASN A 165 -10.36 -5.63 14.11
C ASN A 165 -8.82 -5.74 13.97
N PHE A 166 -8.09 -4.63 13.91
CA PHE A 166 -6.63 -4.67 13.92
C PHE A 166 -6.03 -5.21 15.22
N ALA A 167 -6.65 -4.95 16.37
CA ALA A 167 -6.24 -5.56 17.64
C ALA A 167 -6.41 -7.08 17.61
N GLU A 168 -7.52 -7.60 17.07
CA GLU A 168 -7.73 -9.05 16.91
C GLU A 168 -6.66 -9.70 16.02
N VAL A 169 -6.23 -9.02 14.94
CA VAL A 169 -5.11 -9.49 14.10
C VAL A 169 -3.83 -9.61 14.93
N MET A 170 -3.46 -8.55 15.65
CA MET A 170 -2.20 -8.51 16.40
C MET A 170 -2.21 -9.51 17.55
N ASP A 171 -3.34 -9.65 18.25
CA ASP A 171 -3.54 -10.64 19.30
C ASP A 171 -3.40 -12.07 18.76
N ALA A 172 -4.00 -12.36 17.60
CA ALA A 172 -3.89 -13.66 16.94
C ALA A 172 -2.47 -13.96 16.42
N ALA A 173 -1.70 -12.92 16.10
CA ALA A 173 -0.30 -13.03 15.69
C ALA A 173 0.59 -13.40 16.88
N VAL A 174 0.49 -12.67 18.00
CA VAL A 174 1.34 -12.90 19.17
C VAL A 174 0.83 -14.00 20.11
N GLY A 175 -0.44 -14.39 19.98
CA GLY A 175 -1.08 -15.45 20.77
C GLY A 175 -1.59 -15.02 22.15
N TYR A 176 -1.73 -13.72 22.40
CA TYR A 176 -2.29 -13.17 23.63
C TYR A 176 -2.84 -11.75 23.39
N HIS A 177 -3.70 -11.27 24.29
CA HIS A 177 -4.26 -9.92 24.22
C HIS A 177 -3.22 -8.86 24.59
N LEU A 178 -2.98 -7.89 23.68
CA LEU A 178 -2.18 -6.70 23.98
C LEU A 178 -2.92 -5.79 24.96
N ASP A 179 -2.19 -5.19 25.92
CA ASP A 179 -2.76 -4.25 26.89
C ASP A 179 -1.87 -3.00 27.02
N PRO A 180 -2.28 -1.84 26.45
CA PRO A 180 -3.56 -1.60 25.78
C PRO A 180 -3.68 -2.36 24.43
N PRO A 181 -4.90 -2.55 23.90
CA PRO A 181 -5.12 -3.15 22.59
C PRO A 181 -4.39 -2.37 21.49
N PHE A 182 -3.97 -3.08 20.43
CA PHE A 182 -3.33 -2.43 19.29
C PHE A 182 -4.29 -1.49 18.56
N ASP A 183 -3.90 -0.22 18.42
CA ASP A 183 -4.64 0.78 17.67
C ASP A 183 -3.81 1.26 16.46
N PRO A 184 -4.26 0.97 15.21
CA PRO A 184 -3.54 1.39 14.01
C PRO A 184 -3.48 2.91 13.84
N TYR A 185 -4.40 3.67 14.44
CA TYR A 185 -4.53 5.12 14.25
C TYR A 185 -3.72 5.94 15.27
N ALA A 186 -3.13 5.28 16.28
CA ALA A 186 -2.51 5.95 17.42
C ALA A 186 -1.23 6.74 17.09
N ASN A 187 -0.39 6.20 16.20
CA ASN A 187 0.88 6.81 15.79
C ASN A 187 1.42 6.19 14.49
N GLY A 188 2.48 6.77 13.91
CA GLY A 188 3.11 6.27 12.69
C GLY A 188 3.67 4.84 12.76
N LEU A 189 4.18 4.36 13.91
CA LEU A 189 4.66 2.96 14.02
C LEU A 189 3.50 2.00 13.87
N ASN A 190 2.45 2.22 14.66
CA ASN A 190 1.26 1.40 14.66
C ASN A 190 0.61 1.41 13.28
N PHE A 191 0.56 2.58 12.63
CA PHE A 191 0.01 2.64 11.29
C PHE A 191 0.83 1.83 10.29
N LEU A 192 2.16 1.96 10.27
CA LEU A 192 3.02 1.17 9.37
C LEU A 192 2.91 -0.35 9.64
N LEU A 193 2.81 -0.76 10.91
CA LEU A 193 2.57 -2.15 11.30
C LEU A 193 1.19 -2.66 10.86
N ALA A 194 0.18 -1.80 10.88
CA ALA A 194 -1.15 -2.11 10.38
C ALA A 194 -1.16 -2.22 8.85
N VAL A 195 -0.46 -1.31 8.16
CA VAL A 195 -0.24 -1.40 6.72
C VAL A 195 0.47 -2.71 6.39
N TYR A 196 1.50 -3.13 7.12
CA TYR A 196 2.17 -4.41 6.87
C TYR A 196 1.24 -5.64 6.79
N VAL A 197 0.05 -5.60 7.43
CA VAL A 197 -0.96 -6.68 7.39
C VAL A 197 -1.63 -6.83 6.02
N ILE A 198 -1.97 -5.74 5.33
CA ILE A 198 -2.94 -5.75 4.21
C ILE A 198 -2.29 -5.69 2.81
N PRO A 199 -1.57 -4.63 2.37
CA PRO A 199 -1.14 -4.46 0.97
C PRO A 199 -0.23 -5.56 0.43
N TYR A 200 0.54 -6.21 1.31
CA TYR A 200 1.33 -7.38 0.89
C TYR A 200 0.46 -8.50 0.30
N LEU A 201 -0.80 -8.61 0.72
CA LEU A 201 -1.77 -9.56 0.15
C LEU A 201 -2.20 -9.17 -1.27
N GLY A 202 -2.24 -7.87 -1.60
CA GLY A 202 -2.44 -7.34 -2.96
C GLY A 202 -1.36 -7.83 -3.91
N ILE A 203 -0.09 -7.68 -3.53
CA ILE A 203 1.07 -8.20 -4.27
C ILE A 203 0.95 -9.71 -4.50
N ASN A 204 0.67 -10.50 -3.45
CA ASN A 204 0.55 -11.95 -3.62
C ASN A 204 -0.60 -12.35 -4.54
N GLY A 205 -1.70 -11.59 -4.50
CA GLY A 205 -2.85 -11.77 -5.39
C GLY A 205 -2.50 -11.46 -6.84
N TYR A 206 -1.78 -10.38 -7.11
CA TYR A 206 -1.33 -10.04 -8.46
C TYR A 206 -0.32 -11.05 -8.99
N THR A 207 0.67 -11.44 -8.21
CA THR A 207 1.63 -12.49 -8.59
C THR A 207 0.92 -13.81 -8.91
N GLY A 208 -0.11 -14.18 -8.13
CA GLY A 208 -0.93 -15.37 -8.40
C GLY A 208 -1.88 -15.23 -9.60
N THR A 209 -2.29 -14.00 -9.94
CA THR A 209 -3.24 -13.73 -11.01
C THR A 209 -2.56 -13.66 -12.37
N ILE A 210 -1.37 -13.05 -12.49
CA ILE A 210 -0.67 -12.82 -13.76
C ILE A 210 -0.57 -14.08 -14.64
N PRO A 211 -0.23 -15.29 -14.11
CA PRO A 211 -0.16 -16.51 -14.92
C PRO A 211 -1.49 -16.95 -15.54
N LEU A 212 -2.62 -16.44 -15.04
CA LEU A 212 -3.97 -16.78 -15.49
C LEU A 212 -4.50 -15.80 -16.55
N ILE A 213 -3.77 -14.72 -16.84
CA ILE A 213 -4.20 -13.64 -17.72
C ILE A 213 -3.68 -13.82 -19.14
N ASP A 214 -4.58 -13.78 -20.11
CA ASP A 214 -4.23 -13.89 -21.54
C ASP A 214 -4.29 -12.56 -22.27
N GLY A 215 -5.25 -11.68 -21.92
CA GLY A 215 -5.51 -10.44 -22.63
C GLY A 215 -4.38 -9.43 -22.46
N TYR A 216 -3.95 -8.80 -23.56
CA TYR A 216 -2.77 -7.92 -23.49
C TYR A 216 -3.01 -6.67 -22.63
N ALA A 217 -4.23 -6.12 -22.65
CA ALA A 217 -4.57 -4.94 -21.87
C ALA A 217 -4.71 -5.31 -20.39
N THR A 218 -5.32 -6.46 -20.09
CA THR A 218 -5.40 -7.00 -18.74
C THR A 218 -4.02 -7.30 -18.17
N LYS A 219 -3.15 -7.98 -18.93
CA LYS A 219 -1.78 -8.33 -18.50
C LYS A 219 -0.95 -7.09 -18.23
N ARG A 220 -1.04 -6.08 -19.11
CA ARG A 220 -0.40 -4.77 -18.91
C ARG A 220 -0.92 -4.07 -17.66
N LEU A 221 -2.24 -4.10 -17.43
CA LEU A 221 -2.84 -3.52 -16.24
C LEU A 221 -2.29 -4.18 -14.97
N VAL A 222 -2.41 -5.51 -14.86
CA VAL A 222 -2.02 -6.24 -13.65
C VAL A 222 -0.52 -6.12 -13.38
N ALA A 223 0.33 -6.18 -14.42
CA ALA A 223 1.77 -5.97 -14.27
C ALA A 223 2.11 -4.54 -13.80
N GLY A 224 1.36 -3.53 -14.28
CA GLY A 224 1.53 -2.15 -13.84
C GLY A 224 1.11 -1.91 -12.40
N LEU A 225 0.00 -2.53 -11.96
CA LEU A 225 -0.46 -2.50 -10.57
C LEU A 225 0.56 -3.15 -9.65
N LEU A 226 0.97 -4.39 -9.95
CA LEU A 226 2.00 -5.12 -9.19
C LEU A 226 3.28 -4.30 -8.98
N ALA A 227 3.72 -3.54 -9.98
CA ALA A 227 4.93 -2.72 -9.87
C ALA A 227 4.80 -1.58 -8.86
N VAL A 228 3.64 -0.92 -8.79
CA VAL A 228 3.40 0.17 -7.82
C VAL A 228 3.21 -0.40 -6.42
N GLU A 229 2.37 -1.43 -6.30
CA GLU A 229 2.12 -2.17 -5.05
C GLU A 229 3.41 -2.68 -4.41
N ALA A 230 4.29 -3.30 -5.20
CA ALA A 230 5.60 -3.75 -4.72
C ALA A 230 6.48 -2.58 -4.22
N GLY A 231 6.39 -1.42 -4.87
CA GLY A 231 7.08 -0.21 -4.41
C GLY A 231 6.52 0.32 -3.09
N GLN A 232 5.20 0.30 -2.92
CA GLN A 232 4.54 0.71 -1.68
C GLN A 232 4.93 -0.21 -0.51
N ASP A 233 4.90 -1.53 -0.70
CA ASP A 233 5.34 -2.50 0.32
C ASP A 233 6.82 -2.31 0.67
N ALA A 234 7.68 -2.09 -0.33
CA ALA A 234 9.11 -1.84 -0.09
C ALA A 234 9.36 -0.57 0.75
N VAL A 235 8.58 0.49 0.52
CA VAL A 235 8.65 1.71 1.33
C VAL A 235 8.20 1.43 2.77
N VAL A 236 7.08 0.73 2.96
CA VAL A 236 6.57 0.38 4.31
C VAL A 236 7.57 -0.50 5.06
N ARG A 237 8.05 -1.58 4.42
CA ARG A 237 9.06 -2.48 4.99
C ARG A 237 10.36 -1.74 5.27
N GLY A 238 10.80 -0.82 4.40
CA GLY A 238 11.98 0.01 4.63
C GLY A 238 11.86 0.93 5.84
N LEU A 239 10.72 1.63 5.98
CA LEU A 239 10.44 2.48 7.14
C LEU A 239 10.34 1.66 8.43
N LEU A 240 9.69 0.49 8.40
CA LEU A 240 9.65 -0.41 9.55
C LEU A 240 11.03 -1.00 9.87
N PHE A 241 11.86 -1.26 8.87
CA PHE A 241 13.19 -1.81 9.09
C PHE A 241 14.11 -0.85 9.83
N ASP A 242 14.04 0.45 9.53
CA ASP A 242 14.76 1.47 10.31
C ASP A 242 14.33 1.44 11.79
N ARG A 243 13.03 1.21 12.01
CA ARG A 243 12.36 1.19 13.31
C ARG A 243 12.27 -0.19 13.95
N ARG A 244 12.94 -1.21 13.38
CA ARG A 244 12.72 -2.63 13.70
C ARG A 244 12.96 -3.02 15.17
N ARG A 245 13.73 -2.20 15.90
CA ARG A 245 14.06 -2.39 17.33
C ARG A 245 13.14 -1.63 18.28
N GLU A 246 12.26 -0.77 17.76
CA GLU A 246 11.24 -0.11 18.57
C GLU A 246 10.27 -1.16 19.11
N THR A 247 9.87 -0.99 20.38
CA THR A 247 8.90 -1.87 21.02
C THR A 247 7.49 -1.35 20.79
N VAL A 248 6.55 -2.27 20.60
CA VAL A 248 5.14 -1.92 20.38
C VAL A 248 4.45 -1.77 21.74
N ALA A 249 3.64 -0.73 21.91
CA ALA A 249 2.91 -0.53 23.15
C ALA A 249 1.98 -1.71 23.43
N GLY A 250 1.93 -2.16 24.69
CA GLY A 250 1.07 -3.26 25.14
C GLY A 250 1.51 -4.68 24.75
N SER A 251 2.62 -4.83 24.00
CA SER A 251 3.11 -6.12 23.49
C SER A 251 4.18 -6.78 24.37
N ARG A 252 4.27 -6.43 25.66
CA ARG A 252 5.24 -7.00 26.62
C ARG A 252 6.71 -6.94 26.12
N GLY A 253 7.05 -5.90 25.36
CA GLY A 253 8.39 -5.67 24.84
C GLY A 253 8.69 -6.29 23.48
N VAL A 254 7.68 -6.87 22.78
CA VAL A 254 7.83 -7.33 21.40
C VAL A 254 8.19 -6.14 20.50
N THR A 255 9.27 -6.31 19.75
CA THR A 255 9.78 -5.32 18.80
C THR A 255 8.98 -5.32 17.50
N ALA A 256 9.11 -4.25 16.70
CA ALA A 256 8.51 -4.19 15.38
C ALA A 256 8.97 -5.36 14.47
N ALA A 257 10.24 -5.77 14.52
CA ALA A 257 10.73 -6.95 13.81
C ALA A 257 9.98 -8.23 14.20
N GLU A 258 9.89 -8.51 15.50
CA GLU A 258 9.25 -9.71 16.03
C GLU A 258 7.74 -9.72 15.77
N LEU A 259 7.08 -8.55 15.85
CA LEU A 259 5.67 -8.45 15.54
C LEU A 259 5.41 -8.70 14.04
N THR A 260 6.22 -8.15 13.14
CA THR A 260 6.08 -8.45 11.71
C THR A 260 6.28 -9.93 11.40
N ASP A 261 7.26 -10.59 12.04
CA ASP A 261 7.45 -12.03 11.90
C ASP A 261 6.23 -12.83 12.40
N ALA A 262 5.67 -12.46 13.55
CA ALA A 262 4.45 -13.07 14.08
C ALA A 262 3.24 -12.89 13.16
N VAL A 263 3.08 -11.70 12.56
CA VAL A 263 2.03 -11.42 11.56
C VAL A 263 2.23 -12.28 10.31
N SER A 264 3.46 -12.41 9.80
CA SER A 264 3.74 -13.30 8.67
C SER A 264 3.45 -14.76 8.97
N ALA A 265 3.82 -15.24 10.16
CA ALA A 265 3.49 -16.58 10.63
C ALA A 265 1.97 -16.80 10.73
N LEU A 266 1.21 -15.81 11.20
CA LEU A 266 -0.26 -15.83 11.19
C LEU A 266 -0.81 -15.96 9.76
N ARG A 267 -0.35 -15.13 8.82
CA ARG A 267 -0.81 -15.17 7.41
C ARG A 267 -0.52 -16.51 6.75
N ASN A 268 0.67 -17.09 6.98
CA ASN A 268 1.03 -18.42 6.50
C ASN A 268 0.12 -19.51 7.09
N ARG A 269 -0.13 -19.46 8.40
CA ARG A 269 -1.03 -20.39 9.11
C ARG A 269 -2.46 -20.33 8.57
N LEU A 270 -3.01 -19.13 8.38
CA LEU A 270 -4.36 -18.93 7.88
C LEU A 270 -4.48 -19.32 6.40
N GLY A 271 -3.46 -19.06 5.57
CA GLY A 271 -3.43 -19.45 4.16
C GLY A 271 -3.45 -20.98 3.96
N ARG A 272 -2.83 -21.74 4.87
CA ARG A 272 -2.74 -23.22 4.87
C ARG A 272 -1.96 -23.82 3.68
N CYS A 273 -1.05 -23.06 3.09
CA CYS A 273 -0.31 -23.48 1.89
C CYS A 273 1.20 -23.19 1.99
N GLY A 274 1.77 -23.39 3.18
CA GLY A 274 3.21 -23.22 3.43
C GLY A 274 3.62 -21.77 3.70
N VAL A 275 4.93 -21.52 3.62
CA VAL A 275 5.54 -20.20 3.83
C VAL A 275 5.44 -19.40 2.54
N LYS A 276 4.76 -18.25 2.60
CA LYS A 276 4.53 -17.35 1.46
C LYS A 276 4.63 -15.88 1.88
N ASP A 277 5.28 -15.64 3.01
CA ASP A 277 5.44 -14.35 3.65
C ASP A 277 6.37 -14.49 4.84
N GLU A 278 7.15 -13.45 5.10
CA GLU A 278 8.23 -13.42 6.06
C GLU A 278 8.36 -12.03 6.69
N GLY A 279 8.81 -12.00 7.95
CA GLY A 279 9.08 -10.77 8.70
C GLY A 279 10.21 -9.92 8.10
N LEU A 280 10.46 -8.75 8.71
CA LEU A 280 11.51 -7.81 8.28
C LEU A 280 12.94 -8.34 8.41
N VAL A 281 13.12 -9.37 9.25
CA VAL A 281 14.39 -10.04 9.52
C VAL A 281 14.14 -11.53 9.50
N VAL A 282 15.00 -12.26 8.80
CA VAL A 282 14.96 -13.73 8.69
C VAL A 282 16.32 -14.31 9.08
N PRO A 283 16.40 -15.61 9.45
CA PRO A 283 17.67 -16.32 9.51
C PRO A 283 18.48 -16.18 8.22
N GLU A 284 19.81 -16.08 8.31
CA GLU A 284 20.69 -15.82 7.16
C GLU A 284 20.47 -16.79 5.99
N TRP A 285 20.22 -18.07 6.29
CA TRP A 285 19.99 -19.12 5.29
C TRP A 285 18.66 -18.97 4.52
N LEU A 286 17.70 -18.18 5.03
CA LEU A 286 16.45 -17.84 4.35
C LEU A 286 16.54 -16.52 3.57
N GLY A 287 17.45 -15.62 3.92
CA GLY A 287 17.57 -14.37 3.20
C GLY A 287 18.25 -14.53 1.84
N ALA A 288 18.33 -13.43 1.10
CA ALA A 288 18.83 -13.42 -0.28
C ALA A 288 20.17 -14.15 -0.41
N GLU A 289 20.22 -15.13 -1.32
CA GLU A 289 21.37 -16.00 -1.59
C GLU A 289 21.91 -16.75 -0.34
N GLY A 290 21.13 -16.83 0.73
CA GLY A 290 21.53 -17.43 2.00
C GLY A 290 22.65 -16.67 2.72
N ARG A 291 22.72 -15.34 2.55
CA ARG A 291 23.90 -14.51 2.93
C ARG A 291 23.58 -13.28 3.76
N ILE A 292 22.30 -12.99 4.03
CA ILE A 292 21.91 -11.78 4.76
C ILE A 292 20.61 -12.03 5.52
N CYS A 293 20.48 -11.42 6.70
CA CYS A 293 19.26 -11.54 7.51
C CYS A 293 18.18 -10.49 7.17
N THR A 294 18.48 -9.54 6.30
CA THR A 294 17.57 -8.43 5.95
C THR A 294 16.51 -8.90 4.98
N ASN A 295 15.24 -8.55 5.24
CA ASN A 295 14.11 -9.00 4.42
C ASN A 295 13.10 -7.87 4.16
N VAL A 296 13.61 -6.73 3.68
CA VAL A 296 12.77 -5.57 3.30
C VAL A 296 12.03 -5.75 1.97
N LEU A 297 12.34 -6.83 1.26
CA LEU A 297 11.63 -7.34 0.09
C LEU A 297 11.46 -8.85 0.29
N SER A 298 10.28 -9.30 0.71
CA SER A 298 10.05 -10.72 0.95
C SER A 298 9.78 -11.46 -0.36
N ALA A 299 10.56 -12.52 -0.59
CA ALA A 299 10.56 -13.30 -1.82
C ALA A 299 11.02 -14.73 -1.56
N ASP A 300 10.81 -15.63 -2.53
CA ASP A 300 11.29 -17.01 -2.46
C ASP A 300 12.81 -17.13 -2.71
N GLY A 301 13.31 -18.37 -2.78
CA GLY A 301 14.73 -18.65 -2.97
C GLY A 301 15.33 -18.10 -4.28
N ASP A 302 14.50 -17.84 -5.30
CA ASP A 302 14.90 -17.23 -6.57
C ASP A 302 14.65 -15.70 -6.57
N SER A 303 14.34 -15.13 -5.40
CA SER A 303 13.92 -13.73 -5.23
C SER A 303 12.67 -13.36 -6.04
N LEU A 304 11.76 -14.33 -6.24
CA LEU A 304 10.46 -14.10 -6.86
C LEU A 304 9.40 -13.84 -5.78
N SER A 305 8.46 -12.95 -6.08
CA SER A 305 7.34 -12.68 -5.19
C SER A 305 6.51 -13.94 -4.94
N TYR A 306 6.06 -14.14 -3.71
CA TYR A 306 5.16 -15.24 -3.38
C TYR A 306 3.77 -15.03 -4.01
N SER A 307 3.15 -16.11 -4.47
CA SER A 307 1.78 -16.09 -5.01
C SER A 307 0.79 -16.69 -4.02
N ARG A 308 -0.41 -16.09 -3.93
CA ARG A 308 -1.55 -16.65 -3.19
C ARG A 308 -2.78 -16.72 -4.09
N THR A 309 -3.52 -17.82 -3.97
CA THR A 309 -4.83 -17.98 -4.63
C THR A 309 -5.90 -17.13 -3.93
N PRO A 310 -7.03 -16.83 -4.61
CA PRO A 310 -8.16 -16.17 -3.98
C PRO A 310 -8.66 -16.84 -2.69
N ALA A 311 -8.63 -18.18 -2.64
CA ALA A 311 -9.02 -18.91 -1.43
C ALA A 311 -8.04 -18.66 -0.27
N GLU A 312 -6.73 -18.70 -0.51
CA GLU A 312 -5.72 -18.36 0.50
C GLU A 312 -5.90 -16.93 1.01
N LEU A 313 -6.12 -15.98 0.11
CA LEU A 313 -6.33 -14.56 0.45
C LEU A 313 -7.57 -14.38 1.32
N LEU A 314 -8.71 -14.97 0.95
CA LEU A 314 -9.93 -14.86 1.75
C LEU A 314 -9.81 -15.51 3.14
N ARG A 315 -9.12 -16.64 3.25
CA ARG A 315 -8.85 -17.26 4.57
C ARG A 315 -8.11 -16.32 5.51
N ILE A 316 -7.16 -15.56 4.97
CA ILE A 316 -6.36 -14.58 5.71
C ILE A 316 -7.21 -13.35 6.01
N LEU A 317 -7.85 -12.76 5.00
CA LEU A 317 -8.64 -11.53 5.14
C LEU A 317 -9.86 -11.70 6.06
N TYR A 318 -10.42 -12.91 6.13
CA TYR A 318 -11.49 -13.22 7.07
C TYR A 318 -11.00 -13.56 8.48
N LEU A 319 -9.69 -13.74 8.68
CA LEU A 319 -9.06 -14.21 9.93
C LEU A 319 -9.56 -15.55 10.46
N THR A 320 -10.32 -16.31 9.66
CA THR A 320 -10.92 -17.58 10.07
C THR A 320 -10.13 -18.80 9.63
N GLY A 321 -9.19 -18.61 8.68
CA GLY A 321 -8.52 -19.74 8.03
C GLY A 321 -9.46 -20.55 7.12
N SER A 322 -10.64 -20.02 6.80
CA SER A 322 -11.61 -20.59 5.85
C SER A 322 -12.17 -19.54 4.91
N GLU A 323 -12.04 -19.75 3.60
CA GLU A 323 -12.61 -18.89 2.55
C GLU A 323 -14.15 -18.90 2.51
N ARG A 324 -14.77 -19.75 3.33
CA ARG A 324 -16.23 -19.94 3.43
C ARG A 324 -16.86 -19.22 4.61
N VAL A 325 -16.04 -18.78 5.57
CA VAL A 325 -16.52 -18.17 6.82
C VAL A 325 -16.04 -16.71 6.82
N PRO A 326 -16.93 -15.74 6.51
CA PRO A 326 -16.58 -14.32 6.53
C PRO A 326 -16.28 -13.86 7.96
N GLY A 327 -15.55 -12.75 8.06
CA GLY A 327 -15.01 -12.22 9.32
C GLY A 327 -13.89 -11.22 9.03
N GLY A 328 -13.12 -10.86 10.07
CA GLY A 328 -11.96 -9.98 9.95
C GLY A 328 -12.29 -8.70 9.17
N PHE A 329 -11.52 -8.44 8.11
CA PHE A 329 -11.69 -7.24 7.27
C PHE A 329 -12.97 -7.24 6.43
N PHE A 330 -13.65 -8.39 6.26
CA PHE A 330 -14.88 -8.50 5.47
C PHE A 330 -15.96 -9.25 6.25
N PRO A 331 -16.64 -8.58 7.20
CA PRO A 331 -17.62 -9.23 8.08
C PRO A 331 -18.80 -9.88 7.33
N GLU A 332 -19.18 -9.37 6.15
CA GLU A 332 -20.23 -9.95 5.30
C GLU A 332 -19.68 -10.74 4.09
N GLY A 333 -18.35 -10.89 4.05
CA GLY A 333 -17.61 -11.52 2.97
C GLY A 333 -17.36 -10.59 1.79
N ALA A 334 -16.25 -10.85 1.10
CA ALA A 334 -15.81 -10.10 -0.06
C ALA A 334 -16.77 -10.24 -1.26
N ASN A 335 -16.65 -9.31 -2.22
CA ASN A 335 -17.49 -9.18 -3.42
C ASN A 335 -16.83 -9.75 -4.69
N GLY A 336 -17.61 -9.82 -5.76
CA GLY A 336 -17.19 -10.36 -7.07
C GLY A 336 -17.44 -11.86 -7.21
N ARG A 337 -17.43 -12.36 -8.45
CA ARG A 337 -17.86 -13.74 -8.76
C ARG A 337 -17.08 -14.79 -7.96
N ILE A 338 -15.75 -14.68 -7.96
CA ILE A 338 -14.87 -15.65 -7.29
C ILE A 338 -15.15 -15.67 -5.78
N ALA A 339 -15.21 -14.51 -5.12
CA ALA A 339 -15.45 -14.45 -3.68
C ALA A 339 -16.83 -15.00 -3.31
N ARG A 340 -17.88 -14.63 -4.05
CA ARG A 340 -19.24 -15.12 -3.80
C ARG A 340 -19.37 -16.62 -4.01
N MET A 341 -18.71 -17.17 -5.03
CA MET A 341 -18.63 -18.62 -5.26
C MET A 341 -17.95 -19.36 -4.11
N LEU A 342 -16.83 -18.85 -3.60
CA LEU A 342 -16.10 -19.47 -2.49
C LEU A 342 -16.90 -19.46 -1.19
N LEU A 343 -17.69 -18.41 -0.93
CA LEU A 343 -18.63 -18.34 0.20
C LEU A 343 -19.80 -19.34 0.09
N GLY A 344 -20.01 -19.97 -1.07
CA GLY A 344 -21.17 -20.84 -1.31
C GLY A 344 -22.49 -20.07 -1.43
N LYS A 345 -22.45 -18.75 -1.66
CA LYS A 345 -23.64 -17.94 -1.92
C LYS A 345 -23.95 -17.96 -3.43
N PRO A 346 -25.22 -18.12 -3.86
CA PRO A 346 -25.59 -17.97 -5.27
C PRO A 346 -25.23 -16.57 -5.79
N LEU A 347 -24.79 -16.47 -7.04
CA LEU A 347 -24.66 -15.17 -7.70
C LEU A 347 -26.06 -14.56 -7.85
N GLU A 348 -26.30 -13.39 -7.26
CA GLU A 348 -27.52 -12.64 -7.55
C GLU A 348 -27.51 -12.28 -9.04
N LYS A 349 -28.44 -12.87 -9.80
CA LYS A 349 -28.66 -12.52 -11.20
C LYS A 349 -29.12 -11.07 -11.28
N HIS A 350 -28.20 -10.15 -11.51
CA HIS A 350 -28.57 -8.80 -11.90
C HIS A 350 -29.13 -8.89 -13.32
N GLY A 351 -30.41 -8.54 -13.45
CA GLY A 351 -31.15 -8.60 -14.70
C GLY A 351 -30.46 -7.76 -15.78
N VAL A 352 -30.53 -8.30 -17.01
CA VAL A 352 -30.03 -7.72 -18.27
C VAL A 352 -30.51 -6.28 -18.46
#